data_AF-A0AAP0SK02-F1
#
_entry.id   AF-A0AAP0SK02-F1
#
_cell.length_a   1.000
_cell.length_b   1.000
_cell.length_c   1.000
_cell.angle_alpha   90.00
_cell.angle_beta   90.00
_cell.angle_gamma   90.00
#
_symmetry.space_group_name_H-M   'P 1'
#
loop_
_entity.id
_entity.type
_entity.pdbx_description
1 polymer ?
#
loop_
_entity_poly.entity_id
_entity_poly.type
_entity_poly.pdbx_seq_one_letter_code
_entity_poly.pdbx_strand_id
1 'polypeptide(L)' 'MNSQVDVAVMIGSGVPTALQAQGKRVCWVVLVNGERRGTAFACRSEAQECRAAWLEQMSTAGRPDVARQAG' A
#
# COMPACT_ATOMS: atom_id res chain seq x y z
N MET A 1 -0.99 20.24 1.41
CA MET A 1 -1.11 18.89 0.84
C MET A 1 -1.72 17.98 1.89
N ASN A 2 -2.90 17.41 1.65
CA ASN A 2 -3.46 16.34 2.49
C ASN A 2 -3.25 15.04 1.70
N SER A 3 -2.15 14.35 1.98
CA SER A 3 -1.88 13.07 1.32
C SER A 3 -2.78 12.01 1.95
N GLN A 4 -3.67 11.42 1.16
CA GLN A 4 -4.65 10.45 1.63
C GLN A 4 -4.07 9.04 1.50
N VAL A 5 -4.08 8.28 2.59
CA VAL A 5 -3.63 6.88 2.62
C VAL A 5 -4.81 5.98 2.96
N ASP A 6 -5.20 5.17 1.99
CA ASP A 6 -6.30 4.21 2.08
C ASP A 6 -5.80 2.78 1.99
N VAL A 7 -6.59 1.85 2.54
CA VAL A 7 -6.36 0.41 2.36
C VAL A 7 -7.52 -0.13 1.56
N ALA A 8 -7.23 -0.62 0.36
CA ALA A 8 -8.21 -1.30 -0.49
C ALA A 8 -8.06 -2.82 -0.35
N VAL A 9 -9.19 -3.51 -0.46
CA VAL A 9 -9.25 -4.96 -0.52
C VAL A 9 -9.52 -5.40 -1.95
N MET A 10 -8.75 -6.35 -2.45
CA MET A 10 -9.00 -7.01 -3.73
C MET A 10 -9.46 -8.44 -3.45
N ILE A 11 -10.55 -8.84 -4.11
CA ILE A 11 -11.21 -10.14 -3.91
C ILE A 11 -11.35 -10.82 -5.27
N GLY A 12 -11.06 -12.12 -5.33
CA GLY A 12 -11.19 -12.91 -6.55
C GLY A 12 -10.14 -12.55 -7.61
N SER A 13 -10.58 -12.17 -8.80
CA SER A 13 -9.71 -11.90 -9.96
C SER A 13 -8.80 -10.67 -9.79
N GLY A 14 -9.12 -9.78 -8.84
CA GLY A 14 -8.25 -8.66 -8.49
C GLY A 14 -7.01 -9.05 -7.69
N VAL A 15 -6.95 -10.28 -7.16
CA VAL A 15 -5.81 -10.76 -6.37
C VAL A 15 -4.64 -11.13 -7.29
N PRO A 16 -3.38 -10.77 -6.97
CA PRO A 16 -2.23 -11.19 -7.77
C PRO A 16 -2.12 -12.71 -7.88
N THR A 17 -1.73 -13.21 -9.06
CA THR A 17 -1.56 -14.66 -9.32
C THR A 17 -0.65 -15.35 -8.31
N ALA A 18 0.38 -14.66 -7.81
CA ALA A 18 1.28 -15.19 -6.78
C ALA A 18 0.56 -15.52 -5.46
N LEU A 19 -0.42 -14.69 -5.06
CA LEU A 19 -1.24 -14.94 -3.87
C LEU A 19 -2.34 -15.96 -4.15
N GLN A 20 -2.94 -15.94 -5.35
CA GLN A 20 -3.90 -16.97 -5.77
C GLN A 20 -3.28 -18.37 -5.79
N ALA A 21 -2.04 -18.50 -6.27
CA ALA A 21 -1.30 -19.77 -6.28
C ALA A 21 -1.05 -20.32 -4.86
N GLN A 22 -1.01 -19.45 -3.85
CA GLN A 22 -0.92 -19.81 -2.44
C GLN A 22 -2.30 -20.11 -1.80
N GLY A 23 -3.37 -20.14 -2.61
CA GLY A 23 -4.75 -20.37 -2.15
C GLY A 23 -5.42 -19.15 -1.53
N LYS A 24 -4.80 -17.96 -1.59
CA LYS A 24 -5.39 -16.73 -1.05
C LYS A 24 -6.34 -16.12 -2.09
N ARG A 25 -7.60 -15.91 -1.68
CA ARG A 25 -8.67 -15.31 -2.53
C ARG A 25 -8.97 -13.85 -2.20
N VAL A 26 -8.25 -13.30 -1.22
CA VAL A 26 -8.37 -11.93 -0.74
C VAL A 26 -6.96 -11.39 -0.51
N CYS A 27 -6.71 -10.15 -0.92
CA CYS A 27 -5.50 -9.43 -0.56
C CYS A 27 -5.80 -7.95 -0.27
N TRP A 28 -4.90 -7.32 0.48
CA TRP A 28 -5.01 -5.92 0.85
C TRP A 28 -3.88 -5.14 0.20
N VAL A 29 -4.18 -3.94 -0.27
CA VAL A 29 -3.19 -3.04 -0.88
C VAL A 29 -3.34 -1.64 -0.29
N VAL A 30 -2.21 -0.98 -0.10
CA VAL A 30 -2.20 0.42 0.34
C VAL A 30 -2.27 1.31 -0.90
N LEU A 31 -3.22 2.24 -0.88
CA LEU A 31 -3.38 3.29 -1.86
C LEU A 31 -2.92 4.61 -1.24
N VAL A 32 -2.11 5.35 -1.97
CA VAL A 32 -1.65 6.68 -1.61
C VAL A 32 -2.14 7.63 -2.68
N ASN A 33 -3.00 8.59 -2.32
CA ASN A 33 -3.63 9.52 -3.26
C ASN A 33 -4.33 8.83 -4.43
N GLY A 34 -4.94 7.67 -4.18
CA GLY A 34 -5.60 6.85 -5.20
C GLY A 34 -4.66 5.99 -6.05
N GLU A 35 -3.35 6.13 -5.92
CA GLU A 35 -2.37 5.28 -6.59
C GLU A 35 -1.94 4.12 -5.70
N ARG A 36 -1.83 2.93 -6.28
CA ARG A 36 -1.41 1.74 -5.55
C ARG A 36 0.09 1.80 -5.27
N ARG A 37 0.45 2.01 -4.00
CA ARG A 37 1.82 2.16 -3.53
C ARG A 37 2.15 1.06 -2.53
N GLY A 38 2.74 -0.02 -3.03
CA GLY A 38 3.26 -1.11 -2.21
C GLY A 38 2.92 -2.50 -2.72
N THR A 39 3.26 -3.49 -1.89
CA THR A 39 2.96 -4.90 -2.12
C THR A 39 1.51 -5.24 -1.74
N ALA A 40 0.99 -6.33 -2.30
CA ALA A 40 -0.27 -6.89 -1.85
C ALA A 40 -0.04 -7.76 -0.61
N PHE A 41 -0.67 -7.37 0.50
CA PHE A 41 -0.59 -8.07 1.77
C PHE A 41 -1.62 -9.19 1.82
N ALA A 42 -1.22 -10.32 2.41
CA ALA A 42 -2.10 -11.45 2.66
C ALA A 42 -2.98 -11.24 3.91
N CYS A 43 -2.63 -10.29 4.78
CA CYS A 43 -3.36 -9.96 5.99
C CYS A 43 -3.74 -8.48 6.05
N ARG A 44 -4.90 -8.19 6.65
CA ARG A 44 -5.36 -6.82 6.87
C ARG A 44 -4.46 -6.06 7.84
N SER A 45 -3.99 -6.70 8.91
CA SER A 45 -3.17 -6.07 9.95
C SER A 45 -1.87 -5.53 9.37
N GLU A 46 -1.16 -6.34 8.58
CA GLU A 46 0.07 -5.92 7.89
C GLU A 46 -0.18 -4.69 7.00
N ALA A 47 -1.28 -4.69 6.24
CA ALA A 47 -1.66 -3.54 5.42
C ALA A 47 -1.97 -2.28 6.25
N GLN A 48 -2.54 -2.44 7.46
CA GLN A 48 -2.81 -1.33 8.38
C GLN A 48 -1.52 -0.78 9.00
N GLU A 49 -0.57 -1.64 9.36
CA GLU A 49 0.74 -1.22 9.85
C GLU A 49 1.49 -0.43 8.78
N CYS A 50 1.48 -0.92 7.53
CA CYS A 50 2.05 -0.16 6.41
C CYS A 50 1.32 1.17 6.17
N ARG A 51 -0.01 1.22 6.31
CA ARG A 51 -0.75 2.49 6.23
C ARG A 51 -0.29 3.47 7.32
N ALA A 52 -0.12 3.01 8.56
CA ALA A 52 0.37 3.84 9.65
C ALA A 52 1.77 4.39 9.35
N ALA A 53 2.70 3.54 8.93
CA ALA A 53 4.05 3.95 8.54
C ALA A 53 4.05 4.95 7.38
N TRP A 54 3.13 4.82 6.42
CA TRP A 54 2.95 5.80 5.34
C TRP A 54 2.43 7.14 5.86
N LEU A 55 1.44 7.13 6.75
CA LEU A 55 0.89 8.34 7.37
C LEU A 55 1.95 9.07 8.20
N GLU A 56 2.79 8.33 8.95
CA GLU A 56 3.91 8.90 9.70
C GLU A 56 4.95 9.54 8.76
N GLN A 57 5.34 8.82 7.69
CA GLN A 57 6.24 9.37 6.68
C GLN A 57 5.65 10.60 5.99
N MET A 58 4.36 10.64 5.69
CA MET A 58 3.74 11.81 5.05
C MET A 58 3.57 12.99 6.01
N SER A 59 3.31 12.71 7.29
CA SER A 59 3.24 13.72 8.34
C SER A 59 4.62 14.34 8.59
N THR A 60 5.68 13.54 8.47
CA THR A 60 7.08 14.02 8.58
C THR A 60 7.58 14.65 7.27
N ALA A 61 7.05 14.23 6.11
CA ALA A 61 7.43 14.72 4.77
C ALA A 61 6.86 16.09 4.40
N GLY A 62 6.59 16.95 5.39
CA GLY A 62 6.50 18.41 5.19
C GLY A 62 7.81 19.04 4.66
N ARG A 63 8.89 18.26 4.47
CA ARG A 63 10.03 18.61 3.61
C ARG A 63 10.08 17.70 2.39
N PRO A 64 9.80 18.21 1.18
CA PRO A 64 10.14 17.51 -0.04
C PRO A 64 11.63 17.73 -0.28
N ASP A 65 12.46 16.73 -0.01
CA ASP A 65 13.88 16.77 -0.38
C ASP A 65 14.40 15.36 -0.62
N VAL A 66 14.59 15.08 -1.92
CA VAL A 66 15.60 14.18 -2.49
C VAL A 66 15.62 12.74 -1.95
N ALA A 67 14.83 11.89 -2.59
CA ALA A 67 15.28 10.55 -2.91
C ALA A 67 15.09 10.34 -4.41
N ARG A 68 16.13 10.74 -5.15
CA ARG A 68 16.31 10.53 -6.58
C ARG A 68 15.92 9.10 -6.96
N GLN A 69 14.96 8.97 -7.88
CA GLN A 69 15.07 7.95 -8.92
C GLN A 69 16.34 8.27 -9.73
N ALA A 70 17.39 7.49 -9.53
CA ALA A 70 18.43 7.23 -10.51
C ALA A 70 18.48 5.70 -10.60
N GLY A 71 18.34 5.07 -11.75
CA GLY A 71 19.02 5.41 -12.99
C GLY A 71 20.17 4.42 -13.12
#